data_AF-A0A661DW13-F1
#
_entry.id   AF-A0A661DW13-F1
#
_cell.length_a   1.000
_cell.length_b   1.000
_cell.length_c   1.000
_cell.angle_alpha   90.00
_cell.angle_beta   90.00
_cell.angle_gamma   90.00
#
_symmetry.space_group_name_H-M   'P 1'
#
loop_
_entity.id
_entity.type
_entity.pdbx_description
1 polymer ?
#
loop_
_entity_poly.entity_id
_entity_poly.type
_entity_poly.pdbx_seq_one_letter_code
_entity_poly.pdbx_strand_id
1 'polypeptide(L)'
;IMAGSGMCTGGRVRHHLKRHLGREHSSIIFVGYAARGTLARKIVDGAKIVSIFGEDYPVRAQIHTIGGFSAHAGQTELLEWHRHTGSPEITFLVHGEKDSMAAFSHLLADTRVEMPELHQAFEL
;
A
#
# COMPACT_ATOMS: atom_id res chain seq x y z
N ILE A 1 16.81 0.20 -13.53
CA ILE A 1 16.57 1.63 -13.18
C ILE A 1 15.90 1.64 -11.81
N MET A 2 16.42 2.40 -10.85
CA MET A 2 15.69 2.68 -9.59
C MET A 2 15.34 4.17 -9.59
N ALA A 3 14.06 4.49 -9.47
CA ALA A 3 13.58 5.87 -9.51
C ALA A 3 12.36 6.04 -8.59
N GLY A 4 12.40 7.09 -7.76
CA GLY A 4 11.25 7.52 -6.98
C GLY A 4 10.28 8.42 -7.77
N SER A 5 9.06 8.64 -7.26
CA SER A 5 8.54 8.11 -5.98
C SER A 5 8.01 6.67 -6.06
N GLY A 6 8.05 5.92 -4.95
CA GLY A 6 7.62 4.52 -4.90
C GLY A 6 6.15 4.27 -5.26
N MET A 7 5.29 5.27 -5.09
CA MET A 7 3.87 5.24 -5.47
C MET A 7 3.60 5.80 -6.89
N CYS A 8 4.65 6.21 -7.60
CA CYS A 8 4.57 6.78 -8.96
C CYS A 8 3.68 8.03 -9.10
N THR A 9 3.48 8.75 -8.01
CA THR A 9 2.68 10.00 -7.97
C THR A 9 3.43 11.19 -8.55
N GLY A 10 4.76 11.15 -8.55
CA GLY A 10 5.61 12.23 -9.05
C GLY A 10 7.06 11.78 -9.28
N GLY A 11 7.87 12.70 -9.82
CA GLY A 11 9.30 12.49 -10.05
C GLY A 11 9.63 11.70 -11.31
N ARG A 12 10.92 11.36 -11.44
CA ARG A 12 11.50 10.75 -12.64
C ARG A 12 10.89 9.40 -13.00
N VAL A 13 10.36 8.66 -12.02
CA VAL A 13 9.69 7.37 -12.25
C VAL A 13 8.58 7.48 -13.31
N ARG A 14 7.83 8.59 -13.35
CA ARG A 14 6.75 8.77 -14.33
C ARG A 14 7.26 8.88 -15.77
N HIS A 15 8.44 9.47 -15.96
CA HIS A 15 9.09 9.53 -17.28
C HIS A 15 9.61 8.16 -17.71
N HIS A 16 10.18 7.38 -16.77
CA HIS A 16 10.58 6.00 -17.04
C HIS A 16 9.36 5.13 -17.38
N LEU A 17 8.26 5.26 -16.64
CA LEU A 17 7.01 4.55 -16.93
C LEU A 17 6.47 4.90 -18.33
N LYS A 18 6.37 6.20 -18.68
CA LYS A 18 6.01 6.66 -20.03
C LYS A 18 6.87 6.00 -21.13
N ARG A 19 8.17 5.79 -20.87
CA ARG A 19 9.09 5.19 -21.84
C ARG A 19 9.01 3.66 -21.93
N HIS A 20 8.66 2.98 -20.84
CA HIS A 20 8.84 1.53 -20.72
C HIS A 20 7.55 0.72 -20.60
N LEU A 21 6.42 1.30 -20.15
CA LEU A 21 5.16 0.57 -19.92
C LEU A 21 4.63 -0.13 -21.18
N GLY A 22 4.77 0.50 -22.34
CA GLY A 22 4.28 -0.07 -23.61
C GLY A 22 5.18 -1.14 -24.23
N ARG A 23 6.29 -1.52 -23.59
CA ARG A 23 7.29 -2.45 -24.17
C ARG A 23 7.19 -3.82 -23.49
N GLU A 24 6.82 -4.83 -24.25
CA GLU A 24 6.61 -6.21 -23.77
C GLU A 24 7.87 -6.86 -23.17
N HIS A 25 9.06 -6.44 -23.63
CA HIS A 25 10.33 -6.92 -23.10
C HIS A 25 10.82 -6.15 -21.86
N SER A 26 10.05 -5.19 -21.35
CA SER A 26 10.37 -4.48 -20.10
C SER A 26 9.69 -5.15 -18.92
N SER A 27 10.38 -5.18 -17.77
CA SER A 27 9.81 -5.58 -16.48
C SER A 27 9.82 -4.40 -15.53
N ILE A 28 8.71 -4.18 -14.83
CA ILE A 28 8.54 -3.15 -13.81
C ILE A 28 8.24 -3.86 -12.49
N ILE A 29 9.07 -3.60 -11.49
CA ILE A 29 9.05 -4.30 -10.20
C ILE A 29 8.69 -3.30 -9.11
N PHE A 30 7.60 -3.56 -8.39
CA PHE A 30 7.21 -2.84 -7.19
C PHE A 30 7.63 -3.62 -5.95
N VAL A 31 8.36 -2.98 -5.04
CA VAL A 31 8.92 -3.61 -3.82
C VAL A 31 8.24 -3.14 -2.54
N GLY A 32 7.24 -2.28 -2.63
CA GLY A 32 6.55 -1.69 -1.48
C GLY A 32 5.03 -1.63 -1.67
N TYR A 33 4.35 -1.10 -0.67
CA TYR A 33 2.90 -0.94 -0.71
C TYR A 33 2.48 0.13 -1.74
N ALA A 34 1.48 -0.21 -2.55
CA ALA A 34 0.86 0.72 -3.49
C ALA A 34 -0.51 1.16 -2.95
N ALA A 35 -0.59 2.39 -2.44
CA ALA A 35 -1.82 2.92 -1.88
C ALA A 35 -2.91 3.13 -2.94
N ARG A 36 -4.18 2.93 -2.56
CA ARG A 36 -5.34 3.23 -3.41
C ARG A 36 -5.27 4.66 -3.97
N GLY A 37 -5.72 4.80 -5.21
CA GLY A 37 -5.71 6.07 -5.94
C GLY A 37 -4.38 6.43 -6.61
N THR A 38 -3.28 5.73 -6.29
CA THR A 38 -1.97 6.00 -6.90
C THR A 38 -1.83 5.36 -8.29
N LEU A 39 -0.92 5.90 -9.11
CA LEU A 39 -0.57 5.29 -10.40
C LEU A 39 0.05 3.91 -10.21
N ALA A 40 0.91 3.74 -9.20
CA ALA A 40 1.48 2.43 -8.86
C ALA A 40 0.39 1.39 -8.61
N ARG A 41 -0.65 1.74 -7.84
CA ARG A 41 -1.74 0.82 -7.52
C ARG A 41 -2.52 0.41 -8.77
N LYS A 42 -2.86 1.35 -9.64
CA LYS A 42 -3.53 1.03 -10.92
C LYS A 42 -2.73 0.03 -11.77
N ILE A 43 -1.41 0.21 -11.84
CA ILE A 43 -0.52 -0.69 -12.60
C ILE A 43 -0.46 -2.07 -11.95
N VAL A 44 -0.28 -2.12 -10.63
CA VAL A 44 -0.21 -3.38 -9.86
C VAL A 44 -1.53 -4.16 -9.95
N ASP A 45 -2.67 -3.47 -9.92
CA ASP A 45 -4.01 -4.06 -10.07
C ASP A 45 -4.29 -4.55 -11.51
N GLY A 46 -3.35 -4.38 -12.44
CA GLY A 46 -3.41 -4.96 -13.78
C GLY A 46 -4.13 -4.10 -14.83
N ALA A 47 -4.24 -2.78 -14.60
CA ALA A 47 -4.79 -1.86 -15.59
C ALA A 47 -4.09 -2.02 -16.94
N LYS A 48 -4.87 -2.15 -18.03
CA LYS A 48 -4.32 -2.29 -19.40
C LYS A 48 -3.88 -0.97 -20.01
N ILE A 49 -4.44 0.14 -19.51
CA ILE A 49 -4.11 1.49 -19.92
C ILE A 49 -4.03 2.36 -18.66
N VAL A 50 -3.04 3.25 -18.61
CA VAL A 50 -2.89 4.23 -17.53
C VAL A 50 -2.53 5.60 -18.10
N SER A 51 -3.04 6.66 -17.46
CA SER A 51 -2.74 8.03 -17.86
C SER A 51 -1.49 8.56 -17.16
N ILE A 52 -0.54 9.08 -17.94
CA ILE A 52 0.69 9.71 -17.45
C ILE A 52 0.88 11.03 -18.21
N PHE A 53 0.96 12.15 -17.48
CA PHE A 53 1.05 13.50 -18.05
C PHE A 53 -0.11 13.87 -18.99
N GLY A 54 -1.31 13.34 -18.73
CA GLY A 54 -2.50 13.61 -19.54
C GLY A 54 -2.61 12.77 -20.81
N GLU A 55 -1.65 11.88 -21.06
CA GLU A 55 -1.66 10.96 -22.19
C GLU A 55 -1.84 9.52 -21.71
N ASP A 56 -2.52 8.70 -22.50
CA ASP A 56 -2.78 7.29 -22.19
C ASP A 56 -1.67 6.37 -22.72
N TYR A 57 -1.22 5.45 -21.85
CA TYR A 57 -0.17 4.49 -22.15
C TYR A 57 -0.66 3.07 -21.95
N PRO A 58 -0.44 2.16 -22.92
CA PRO A 58 -0.74 0.75 -22.73
C PRO A 58 0.26 0.12 -21.76
N VAL A 59 -0.24 -0.73 -20.87
CA VAL A 59 0.57 -1.53 -19.95
C VAL A 59 0.81 -2.90 -20.59
N ARG A 60 1.93 -3.01 -21.31
CA ARG A 60 2.39 -4.25 -21.97
C ARG A 60 3.62 -4.84 -21.30
N ALA A 61 4.35 -4.03 -20.54
CA ALA A 61 5.45 -4.48 -19.70
C ALA A 61 4.99 -5.53 -18.69
N GLN A 62 5.91 -6.43 -18.33
CA GLN A 62 5.68 -7.39 -17.25
C GLN A 62 5.69 -6.67 -15.91
N ILE A 63 4.60 -6.83 -15.14
CA ILE A 63 4.45 -6.20 -13.83
C ILE A 63 4.71 -7.24 -12.75
N HIS A 64 5.62 -6.94 -11.83
CA HIS A 64 5.94 -7.80 -10.70
C HIS A 64 5.79 -7.01 -9.41
N THR A 65 5.35 -7.70 -8.37
CA THR A 65 5.34 -7.18 -7.00
C THR A 65 6.14 -8.14 -6.13
N ILE A 66 7.11 -7.60 -5.40
CA ILE A 66 7.86 -8.35 -4.40
C ILE A 66 7.41 -7.85 -3.03
N GLY A 67 6.65 -8.69 -2.33
CA GLY A 67 6.28 -8.44 -0.94
C GLY A 67 7.48 -8.59 0.00
N GLY A 68 7.39 -8.01 1.19
CA GLY A 68 8.40 -8.17 2.26
C GLY A 68 9.49 -7.09 2.32
N PHE A 69 9.60 -6.20 1.33
CA PHE A 69 10.55 -5.07 1.36
C PHE A 69 9.92 -3.75 1.83
N SER A 70 8.63 -3.75 2.22
CA SER A 70 7.93 -2.55 2.67
C SER A 70 8.32 -2.09 4.08
N ALA A 71 9.11 -2.87 4.82
CA ALA A 71 9.50 -2.63 6.21
C ALA A 71 8.31 -2.44 7.19
N HIS A 72 7.10 -2.81 6.77
CA HIS A 72 5.92 -2.85 7.61
C HIS A 72 5.74 -4.27 8.15
N ALA A 73 5.42 -4.36 9.44
CA ALA A 73 5.12 -5.62 10.09
C ALA A 73 3.91 -6.29 9.42
N GLY A 74 4.02 -7.59 9.17
CA GLY A 74 2.90 -8.41 8.73
C GLY A 74 1.85 -8.60 9.82
N GLN A 75 0.70 -9.20 9.46
CA GLN A 75 -0.39 -9.46 10.40
C GLN A 75 0.08 -10.25 11.63
N THR A 76 0.81 -11.35 11.42
CA THR A 76 1.32 -12.19 12.50
C THR A 76 2.28 -11.44 13.41
N GLU A 77 3.16 -10.61 12.83
CA GLU A 77 4.12 -9.81 13.59
C GLU A 77 3.41 -8.72 14.41
N LEU A 78 2.36 -8.10 13.87
CA LEU A 78 1.54 -7.13 14.60
C LEU A 78 0.74 -7.77 15.75
N LEU A 79 0.19 -8.97 15.53
CA LEU A 79 -0.49 -9.72 16.60
C LEU A 79 0.49 -10.09 17.71
N GLU A 80 1.66 -10.60 17.33
CA GLU A 80 2.69 -10.96 18.30
C GLU A 80 3.19 -9.75 19.07
N TRP A 81 3.40 -8.63 18.39
CA TRP A 81 3.77 -7.38 19.03
C TRP A 81 2.69 -6.90 20.01
N HIS A 82 1.41 -6.92 19.63
CA HIS A 82 0.29 -6.51 20.49
C HIS A 82 0.23 -7.33 21.78
N ARG A 83 0.44 -8.66 21.70
CA ARG A 83 0.49 -9.56 22.87
C ARG A 83 1.58 -9.19 23.89
N HIS A 84 2.63 -8.52 23.45
CA HIS A 84 3.72 -8.06 24.33
C HIS A 84 3.50 -6.66 24.91
N THR A 85 2.41 -5.98 24.54
CA THR A 85 2.08 -4.64 25.06
C THR A 85 1.29 -4.67 26.37
N GLY A 86 0.98 -5.86 26.89
CA GLY A 86 0.16 -6.06 28.09
C GLY A 86 -1.31 -6.31 27.73
N SER A 87 -2.23 -5.77 28.52
CA SER A 87 -3.68 -5.89 28.31
C SER A 87 -4.30 -4.50 28.19
N PRO A 88 -4.12 -3.82 27.04
CA PRO A 88 -4.66 -2.48 26.85
C PRO A 88 -6.20 -2.52 26.85
N GLU A 89 -6.83 -1.64 27.64
CA GLU A 89 -8.30 -1.52 27.64
C GLU A 89 -8.83 -1.16 26.24
N ILE A 90 -8.12 -0.27 25.53
CA ILE A 90 -8.48 0.22 24.20
C ILE A 90 -7.27 0.12 23.26
N THR A 91 -7.49 -0.42 22.07
CA THR A 91 -6.52 -0.45 20.97
C THR A 91 -7.06 0.35 19.77
N PHE A 92 -6.34 1.38 19.36
CA PHE A 92 -6.71 2.20 18.21
C PHE A 92 -6.03 1.69 16.93
N LEU A 93 -6.81 1.34 15.91
CA LEU A 93 -6.30 1.00 14.59
C LEU A 93 -6.31 2.21 13.67
N VAL A 94 -5.13 2.56 13.17
CA VAL A 94 -4.91 3.71 12.29
C VAL A 94 -3.96 3.33 11.14
N HIS A 95 -3.84 4.21 10.14
CA HIS A 95 -2.88 4.09 9.03
C HIS A 95 -2.96 2.77 8.22
N GLY A 96 -4.14 2.17 8.15
CA GLY A 96 -4.43 1.04 7.26
C GLY A 96 -5.63 1.33 6.35
N GLU A 97 -5.86 0.47 5.35
CA GLU A 97 -7.13 0.52 4.64
C GLU A 97 -8.26 0.04 5.55
N LYS A 98 -9.46 0.62 5.39
CA LYS A 98 -10.62 0.30 6.24
C LYS A 98 -10.90 -1.20 6.32
N ASP A 99 -10.90 -1.87 5.18
CA ASP A 99 -11.15 -3.32 5.10
C ASP A 99 -10.05 -4.13 5.80
N SER A 100 -8.79 -3.72 5.64
CA SER A 100 -7.64 -4.38 6.29
C SER A 100 -7.66 -4.19 7.80
N MET A 101 -7.98 -2.99 8.29
CA MET A 101 -8.11 -2.70 9.72
C MET A 101 -9.30 -3.46 10.32
N ALA A 102 -10.43 -3.51 9.63
CA ALA A 102 -11.60 -4.29 10.04
C ALA A 102 -11.29 -5.79 10.14
N ALA A 103 -10.60 -6.34 9.14
CA ALA A 103 -10.15 -7.72 9.21
C ALA A 103 -9.19 -7.97 10.39
N PHE A 104 -8.28 -7.02 10.65
CA PHE A 104 -7.32 -7.12 11.74
C PHE A 104 -7.97 -6.98 13.14
N SER A 105 -8.98 -6.12 13.30
CA SER A 105 -9.65 -5.93 14.58
C SER A 105 -10.32 -7.20 15.10
N HIS A 106 -10.81 -8.05 14.20
CA HIS A 106 -11.39 -9.34 14.56
C HIS A 106 -10.38 -10.34 15.13
N LEU A 107 -9.07 -10.08 14.97
CA LEU A 107 -7.99 -10.93 15.45
C LEU A 107 -7.41 -10.45 16.79
N LEU A 108 -7.73 -9.22 17.21
CA LEU A 108 -7.31 -8.68 18.49
C LEU A 108 -8.22 -9.22 19.59
N ALA A 109 -7.63 -9.81 20.62
CA ALA A 109 -8.32 -10.30 21.80
C ALA A 109 -8.06 -9.36 22.99
N ASP A 110 -8.94 -9.43 24.00
CA ASP A 110 -8.75 -8.80 25.31
C ASP A 110 -8.54 -7.28 25.28
N THR A 111 -9.11 -6.60 24.28
CA THR A 111 -9.05 -5.15 24.12
C THR A 111 -10.28 -4.64 23.36
N ARG A 112 -10.77 -3.43 23.69
CA ARG A 112 -11.75 -2.73 22.86
C ARG A 112 -11.03 -2.13 21.65
N VAL A 113 -11.46 -2.46 20.44
CA VAL A 113 -10.84 -1.91 19.23
C VAL A 113 -11.62 -0.70 18.73
N GLU A 114 -10.92 0.42 18.54
CA GLU A 114 -11.47 1.65 17.97
C GLU A 114 -10.79 1.95 16.63
N MET A 115 -11.55 2.40 15.64
CA MET A 115 -11.05 2.88 14.35
C MET A 115 -11.46 4.34 14.18
N PRO A 116 -10.65 5.30 14.66
CA PRO A 116 -10.99 6.71 14.64
C PRO A 116 -11.29 7.22 13.24
N GLU A 117 -12.34 8.03 13.12
CA GLU A 117 -12.54 8.86 11.94
C GLU A 117 -11.59 10.07 11.95
N LEU A 118 -11.39 10.67 10.79
CA LEU A 118 -10.56 11.86 10.67
C LEU A 118 -11.13 12.99 11.55
N HIS A 119 -10.29 13.54 12.43
CA HIS A 119 -10.63 14.56 13.44
C HIS A 119 -11.51 14.10 14.61
N GLN A 120 -11.77 12.79 14.76
CA GLN A 120 -12.39 12.28 15.97
C GLN A 120 -11.44 12.41 17.18
N ALA A 121 -11.98 12.78 18.33
CA ALA A 121 -11.24 12.91 19.59
C ALA A 121 -11.76 11.90 20.62
N PHE A 122 -10.86 11.49 21.53
CA PHE A 122 -11.15 10.57 22.62
C PHE A 122 -10.56 11.15 23.92
N GLU A 123 -11.29 10.98 25.02
CA GLU A 123 -10.75 11.16 26.37
C GLU A 123 -10.35 9.77 26.89
N LEU A 124 -9.15 9.67 27.48
CA LEU A 124 -8.53 8.42 27.93
C LEU A 124 -8.40 8.40 29.44
#